data_AF-A0A4Y6UWS1-F1
#
_entry.id   AF-A0A4Y6UWS1-F1
#
_cell.length_a   1.000
_cell.length_b   1.000
_cell.length_c   1.000
_cell.angle_alpha   90.00
_cell.angle_beta   90.00
_cell.angle_gamma   90.00
#
_symmetry.space_group_name_H-M   'P 1'
#
loop_
_entity.id
_entity.type
_entity.pdbx_description
1 polymer ?
#
loop_
_entity_poly.entity_id
_entity_poly.type
_entity_poly.pdbx_seq_one_letter_code
_entity_poly.pdbx_strand_id
1 'polypeptide(L)'
;MKPIKSKAQIDYMKAKTKFEERSKVLEARVAEEQKTEEVEQELMEKLVIETGFHDAFNELAEAENELISWSHATIKHDKTYKDNKKPIDEMYEKLDVDPQMRARIIQLALRIR
;
A
#
# COMPACT_ATOMS: atom_id res chain seq x y z
N MET A 1 27.96 2.78 3.91
CA MET A 1 26.88 3.62 3.36
C MET A 1 25.54 3.02 3.77
N LYS A 2 24.57 3.81 4.24
CA LYS A 2 23.19 3.32 4.39
C LYS A 2 22.69 2.91 3.00
N PRO A 3 22.00 1.76 2.83
CA PRO A 3 21.48 1.37 1.53
C PRO A 3 20.55 2.48 1.02
N ILE A 4 20.82 2.95 -0.20
CA ILE A 4 20.01 3.98 -0.85
C ILE A 4 18.72 3.30 -1.25
N LYS A 5 17.61 3.67 -0.59
CA LYS A 5 16.29 3.18 -0.95
C LYS A 5 15.93 3.63 -2.37
N SER A 6 15.27 2.77 -3.13
CA SER A 6 14.74 3.15 -4.44
C SER A 6 13.65 4.20 -4.30
N LYS A 7 13.37 4.93 -5.39
CA LYS A 7 12.26 5.90 -5.44
C LYS A 7 10.94 5.23 -5.03
N ALA A 8 10.63 4.05 -5.58
CA ALA A 8 9.41 3.30 -5.26
C ALA A 8 9.32 2.93 -3.76
N GLN A 9 10.44 2.54 -3.13
CA GLN A 9 10.46 2.27 -1.69
C GLN A 9 10.21 3.53 -0.86
N ILE A 10 10.76 4.67 -1.28
CA ILE A 10 10.57 5.97 -0.60
C ILE A 10 9.12 6.44 -0.74
N ASP A 11 8.55 6.36 -1.94
CA ASP A 11 7.22 6.86 -2.24
C ASP A 11 6.15 6.01 -1.55
N TYR A 12 6.30 4.66 -1.53
CA TYR A 12 5.46 3.80 -0.69
C TYR A 12 5.54 4.17 0.80
N MET A 13 6.74 4.41 1.34
CA MET A 13 6.87 4.77 2.75
C MET A 13 6.16 6.10 3.07
N LYS A 14 6.27 7.10 2.18
CA LYS A 14 5.56 8.39 2.34
C LYS A 14 4.05 8.20 2.28
N ALA A 15 3.55 7.47 1.28
CA ALA A 15 2.12 7.22 1.11
C ALA A 15 1.55 6.46 2.31
N LYS A 16 2.28 5.45 2.83
CA LYS A 16 1.91 4.71 4.04
C LYS A 16 1.83 5.61 5.27
N THR A 17 2.81 6.47 5.48
CA THR A 17 2.78 7.43 6.60
C THR A 17 1.59 8.38 6.48
N LYS A 18 1.34 8.93 5.28
CA LYS A 18 0.18 9.80 5.04
C LYS A 18 -1.13 9.07 5.31
N PHE A 19 -1.28 7.83 4.84
CA PHE A 19 -2.46 7.00 5.11
C PHE A 19 -2.67 6.76 6.61
N GLU A 20 -1.62 6.38 7.35
CA GLU A 20 -1.70 6.16 8.80
C GLU A 20 -2.08 7.44 9.56
N GLU A 21 -1.58 8.60 9.14
CA GLU A 21 -1.96 9.90 9.70
C GLU A 21 -3.44 10.22 9.44
N ARG A 22 -3.92 10.02 8.20
CA ARG A 22 -5.33 10.27 7.85
C ARG A 22 -6.30 9.28 8.49
N SER A 23 -5.89 8.02 8.67
CA SER A 23 -6.67 7.02 9.43
C SER A 23 -6.95 7.48 10.85
N LYS A 24 -5.93 8.01 11.55
CA LYS A 24 -6.10 8.54 12.91
C LYS A 24 -7.04 9.75 12.96
N VAL A 25 -6.98 10.62 11.95
CA VAL A 25 -7.88 11.77 11.86
C VAL A 25 -9.33 11.30 11.64
N LEU A 26 -9.55 10.33 10.77
CA LEU A 26 -10.87 9.73 10.55
C LEU A 26 -11.40 9.08 11.83
N GLU A 27 -10.60 8.25 12.50
CA GLU A 27 -10.98 7.61 13.76
C GLU A 27 -11.38 8.63 14.82
N ALA A 28 -10.60 9.70 14.99
CA ALA A 28 -10.91 10.77 15.92
C ALA A 28 -12.24 11.47 15.56
N ARG A 29 -12.46 11.74 14.28
CA ARG A 29 -13.67 12.44 13.83
C ARG A 29 -14.92 11.57 13.95
N VAL A 30 -14.84 10.28 13.61
CA VAL A 30 -15.92 9.31 13.82
C VAL A 30 -16.27 9.22 15.31
N ALA A 31 -15.27 9.14 16.19
CA ALA A 31 -15.50 9.07 17.63
C ALA A 31 -16.11 10.36 18.23
N GLU A 32 -15.93 11.52 17.59
CA GLU A 32 -16.61 12.76 17.95
C GLU A 32 -18.08 12.75 17.53
N GLU A 33 -18.36 12.38 16.28
CA GLU A 33 -19.72 12.37 15.74
C GLU A 33 -20.59 11.28 16.41
N GLN A 34 -20.02 10.13 16.78
CA GLN A 34 -20.71 9.07 17.54
C GLN A 34 -21.25 9.53 18.90
N LYS A 35 -20.74 10.63 19.46
CA LYS A 35 -21.23 11.17 20.74
C LYS A 35 -22.51 11.98 20.56
N THR A 36 -22.76 12.49 19.36
CA THR A 36 -23.87 13.38 19.05
C THR A 36 -24.97 12.65 18.28
N GLU A 37 -24.61 11.79 17.34
CA GLU A 37 -25.55 11.08 16.46
C GLU A 37 -25.04 9.67 16.14
N GLU A 38 -25.95 8.81 15.67
CA GLU A 38 -25.59 7.50 15.16
C GLU A 38 -24.85 7.67 13.82
N VAL A 39 -23.69 7.02 13.66
CA VAL A 39 -22.89 7.15 12.44
C VAL A 39 -23.50 6.27 11.36
N GLU A 40 -24.42 6.86 10.61
CA GLU A 40 -25.02 6.31 9.41
C GLU A 40 -24.03 6.31 8.23
N GLN A 41 -24.33 5.50 7.21
CA GLN A 41 -23.48 5.33 6.03
C GLN A 41 -23.13 6.65 5.34
N GLU A 42 -24.12 7.54 5.16
CA GLU A 42 -23.91 8.84 4.50
C GLU A 42 -22.93 9.74 5.27
N LEU A 43 -22.98 9.71 6.60
CA LEU A 43 -22.06 10.47 7.44
C LEU A 43 -20.64 9.90 7.35
N MET A 44 -20.49 8.57 7.35
CA MET A 44 -19.19 7.93 7.17
C MET A 44 -18.57 8.25 5.81
N GLU A 45 -19.34 8.19 4.72
CA GLU A 45 -18.87 8.53 3.37
C GLU A 45 -18.37 9.98 3.31
N LYS A 46 -19.14 10.91 3.91
CA LYS A 46 -18.73 12.31 4.04
C LYS A 46 -17.43 12.47 4.84
N LEU A 47 -17.32 11.81 6.00
CA LEU A 47 -16.13 11.88 6.85
C LEU A 47 -14.89 11.32 6.14
N VAL A 48 -15.03 10.24 5.38
CA VAL A 48 -13.95 9.63 4.60
C VAL A 48 -13.40 10.59 3.55
N ILE A 49 -14.26 11.38 2.90
CA ILE A 49 -13.87 12.40 1.93
C ILE A 49 -13.25 13.62 2.64
N GLU A 50 -13.93 14.17 3.65
CA GLU A 50 -13.50 15.39 4.35
C GLU A 50 -12.15 15.24 5.06
N THR A 51 -11.88 14.06 5.62
CA THR A 51 -10.61 13.78 6.30
C THR A 51 -9.46 13.54 5.33
N GLY A 52 -9.75 13.39 4.02
CA GLY A 52 -8.79 13.00 2.99
C GLY A 52 -8.35 11.54 3.09
N PHE A 53 -9.12 10.70 3.80
CA PHE A 53 -8.83 9.27 3.94
C PHE A 53 -8.94 8.55 2.59
N HIS A 54 -9.97 8.87 1.80
CA HIS A 54 -10.16 8.27 0.47
C HIS A 54 -8.96 8.50 -0.44
N ASP A 55 -8.51 9.75 -0.53
CA ASP A 55 -7.37 10.12 -1.38
C ASP A 55 -6.08 9.45 -0.88
N ALA A 56 -5.84 9.47 0.44
CA ALA A 56 -4.67 8.83 1.02
C ALA A 56 -4.66 7.30 0.83
N PHE A 57 -5.83 6.66 0.84
CA PHE A 57 -5.97 5.23 0.53
C PHE A 57 -5.64 4.93 -0.93
N ASN A 58 -6.16 5.73 -1.86
CA ASN A 58 -5.89 5.56 -3.29
C ASN A 58 -4.39 5.78 -3.61
N GLU A 59 -3.79 6.82 -3.02
CA GLU A 59 -2.34 7.08 -3.15
C GLU A 59 -1.49 5.93 -2.60
N LEU A 60 -1.89 5.31 -1.48
CA LEU A 60 -1.22 4.14 -0.94
C LEU A 60 -1.32 2.95 -1.90
N ALA A 61 -2.51 2.67 -2.44
CA ALA A 61 -2.73 1.58 -3.38
C ALA A 61 -1.89 1.74 -4.66
N GLU A 62 -1.80 2.97 -5.18
CA GLU A 62 -0.97 3.30 -6.33
C GLU A 62 0.53 3.10 -6.01
N ALA A 63 1.01 3.60 -4.87
CA ALA A 63 2.39 3.44 -4.45
C ALA A 63 2.76 1.96 -4.19
N GLU A 64 1.83 1.15 -3.69
CA GLU A 64 2.03 -0.30 -3.60
C GLU A 64 2.19 -0.97 -4.97
N ASN A 65 1.35 -0.59 -5.94
CA ASN A 65 1.44 -1.12 -7.31
C ASN A 65 2.78 -0.76 -7.96
N GLU A 66 3.23 0.48 -7.78
CA GLU A 66 4.55 0.91 -8.24
C GLU A 66 5.69 0.14 -7.56
N LEU A 67 5.61 -0.07 -6.25
CA LEU A 67 6.61 -0.84 -5.50
C LEU A 67 6.66 -2.30 -5.96
N ILE A 68 5.50 -2.93 -6.17
CA ILE A 68 5.40 -4.31 -6.69
C ILE A 68 6.00 -4.39 -8.08
N SER A 69 5.62 -3.48 -8.99
CA SER A 69 6.15 -3.42 -10.36
C SER A 69 7.67 -3.23 -10.38
N TRP A 70 8.17 -2.28 -9.58
CA TRP A 70 9.61 -2.07 -9.42
C TRP A 70 10.31 -3.32 -8.87
N SER A 71 9.72 -3.99 -7.87
CA SER A 71 10.30 -5.22 -7.31
C SER A 71 10.40 -6.32 -8.36
N HIS A 72 9.34 -6.50 -9.18
CA HIS A 72 9.29 -7.49 -10.23
C HIS A 72 10.37 -7.22 -11.29
N ALA A 73 10.53 -5.97 -11.72
CA ALA A 73 11.56 -5.57 -12.66
C ALA A 73 12.98 -5.79 -12.10
N THR A 74 13.19 -5.48 -10.82
CA THR A 74 14.50 -5.58 -10.17
C THR A 74 14.97 -7.03 -10.03
N ILE A 75 14.07 -7.95 -9.68
CA ILE A 75 14.45 -9.36 -9.51
C ILE A 75 14.70 -10.10 -10.84
N LYS A 76 14.32 -9.54 -12.00
CA LYS A 76 14.49 -10.24 -13.31
C LYS A 76 15.94 -10.57 -13.65
N HIS A 77 16.88 -9.85 -13.04
CA HIS A 77 18.31 -10.08 -13.24
C HIS A 77 18.86 -11.22 -12.38
N ASP A 78 18.13 -11.67 -11.35
CA ASP A 78 18.52 -12.76 -10.46
C ASP A 78 18.48 -14.10 -11.19
N LYS A 79 19.46 -14.97 -10.91
CA LYS A 79 19.52 -16.33 -11.45
C LYS A 79 18.30 -17.15 -11.04
N THR A 80 17.85 -16.99 -9.79
CA THR A 80 16.67 -17.65 -9.23
C THR A 80 15.41 -17.30 -10.03
N TYR A 81 15.29 -16.04 -10.45
CA TYR A 81 14.18 -15.60 -11.30
C TYR A 81 14.25 -16.24 -12.68
N LYS A 82 15.43 -16.30 -13.31
CA LYS A 82 15.60 -16.94 -14.61
C LYS A 82 15.25 -18.42 -14.59
N ASP A 83 15.65 -19.13 -13.53
CA ASP A 83 15.40 -20.55 -13.34
C ASP A 83 13.91 -20.85 -13.04
N ASN A 84 13.17 -19.88 -12.48
CA ASN A 84 11.76 -20.05 -12.05
C ASN A 84 10.82 -19.00 -12.65
N LYS A 85 11.13 -18.51 -13.86
CA LYS A 85 10.47 -17.33 -14.45
C LYS A 85 8.95 -17.45 -14.45
N LYS A 86 8.43 -18.55 -15.00
CA LYS A 86 6.99 -18.74 -15.19
C LYS A 86 6.22 -18.79 -13.86
N PRO A 87 6.62 -19.62 -12.86
CA PRO A 87 6.00 -19.59 -11.54
C PRO A 87 6.03 -18.22 -10.86
N ILE A 88 7.10 -17.45 -11.02
CA ILE A 88 7.22 -16.12 -10.42
C ILE A 88 6.31 -15.12 -11.13
N ASP A 89 6.27 -15.11 -12.45
CA ASP A 89 5.38 -14.22 -13.21
C ASP A 89 3.90 -14.51 -12.89
N GLU A 90 3.50 -15.78 -12.85
CA GLU A 90 2.14 -16.19 -12.46
C GLU A 90 1.78 -15.80 -11.01
N MET A 91 2.77 -15.77 -10.12
CA MET A 91 2.59 -15.29 -8.74
C MET A 91 2.31 -13.79 -8.71
N TYR A 92 3.07 -12.99 -9.47
CA TYR A 92 2.87 -11.54 -9.56
C TYR A 92 1.51 -11.16 -10.19
N GLU A 93 1.03 -11.95 -11.15
CA GLU A 93 -0.29 -11.74 -11.79
C GLU A 93 -1.47 -11.98 -10.85
N LYS A 94 -1.29 -12.78 -9.78
CA LYS A 94 -2.36 -13.15 -8.84
C LYS A 94 -2.40 -12.30 -7.58
N LEU A 95 -1.57 -11.26 -7.48
CA LEU A 95 -1.49 -10.45 -6.26
C LEU A 95 -2.77 -9.66 -5.96
N ASP A 96 -3.59 -9.36 -6.97
CA ASP A 96 -4.86 -8.66 -6.76
C ASP A 96 -5.93 -9.53 -6.10
N VAL A 97 -5.82 -10.86 -6.23
CA VAL A 97 -6.78 -11.82 -5.65
C VAL A 97 -6.26 -12.47 -4.36
N ASP A 98 -5.00 -12.23 -4.00
CA ASP A 98 -4.38 -12.72 -2.75
C ASP A 98 -3.75 -11.56 -1.95
N PRO A 99 -4.53 -10.89 -1.08
CA PRO A 99 -4.05 -9.80 -0.25
C PRO A 99 -2.92 -10.19 0.70
N GLN A 100 -2.89 -11.45 1.16
CA GLN A 100 -1.83 -11.92 2.06
C GLN A 100 -0.50 -12.03 1.32
N MET A 101 -0.54 -12.57 0.11
CA MET A 101 0.63 -12.66 -0.75
C MET A 101 1.12 -11.28 -1.17
N ARG A 102 0.20 -10.37 -1.54
CA ARG A 102 0.52 -8.97 -1.83
C ARG A 102 1.29 -8.29 -0.70
N ALA A 103 0.81 -8.41 0.53
CA ALA A 103 1.48 -7.85 1.71
C ALA A 103 2.89 -8.44 1.91
N ARG A 104 3.08 -9.75 1.68
CA ARG A 104 4.40 -10.39 1.75
C ARG A 104 5.35 -9.87 0.68
N ILE A 105 4.88 -9.69 -0.56
CA ILE A 105 5.69 -9.15 -1.66
C ILE A 105 6.11 -7.71 -1.36
N ILE A 106 5.22 -6.87 -0.85
CA ILE A 106 5.55 -5.52 -0.41
C ILE A 106 6.67 -5.54 0.66
N GLN A 107 6.57 -6.41 1.67
CA GLN A 107 7.61 -6.54 2.68
C GLN A 107 8.96 -7.00 2.10
N LEU A 108 8.95 -7.91 1.12
CA LEU A 108 10.16 -8.35 0.44
C LEU A 108 10.75 -7.23 -0.43
N ALA A 109 9.91 -6.50 -1.17
CA ALA A 109 10.30 -5.37 -2.00
C ALA A 109 11.03 -4.29 -1.18
N LEU A 110 10.58 -4.01 0.04
CA LEU A 110 11.24 -3.07 0.95
C LEU A 110 12.64 -3.50 1.41
N ARG A 111 12.99 -4.78 1.26
CA ARG A 111 14.30 -5.35 1.65
C ARG A 111 15.28 -5.45 0.50
N ILE A 112 14.84 -5.29 -0.76
CA ILE A 112 15.69 -5.26 -1.95
C ILE A 112 16.68 -4.08 -1.85
N ARG A 113 17.95 -4.34 -2.18
CA ARG A 113 19.06 -3.38 -2.10
C ARG A 113 19.75 -3.21 -3.44
#